data_AF-F2WK74-F1
#
_entry.id   AF-F2WK74-F1
#
_cell.length_a   1.000
_cell.length_b   1.000
_cell.length_c   1.000
_cell.angle_alpha   90.00
_cell.angle_beta   90.00
_cell.angle_gamma   90.00
#
_symmetry.space_group_name_H-M   'P 1'
#
loop_
_entity.id
_entity.type
_entity.pdbx_description
1 polymer ?
#
loop_
_entity_poly.entity_id
_entity_poly.type
_entity_poly.pdbx_seq_one_letter_code
_entity_poly.pdbx_strand_id
1 'polypeptide(L)'
;MGLDDFGLSILAGLLANRLDFSKPKGTSAQMNEVIPDVIEEPDKFSLSANLPKRFKTFDVWSDLDELLKVVKEPKISVLIEEQPSTYYRLPSLVLESQITGEWYVFPRGRMSFEGNGGGIQNAEVIFNQLKEENVPVGVWVIDQALLDRLDNGQECWPTIRLQIVPFLAAPSSEYPWFEIQRNVAKLTEFHLTND
;
A
#
# COMPACT_ATOMS: atom_id res chain seq x y z
N MET A 1 -17.13 2.47 -29.66
CA MET A 1 -16.10 1.84 -28.82
C MET A 1 -15.88 2.79 -27.67
N GLY A 2 -16.46 2.47 -26.52
CA GLY A 2 -16.47 3.36 -25.36
C GLY A 2 -15.16 3.30 -24.60
N LEU A 3 -14.89 4.33 -23.79
CA LEU A 3 -13.74 4.42 -22.90
C LEU A 3 -13.71 3.28 -21.85
N ASP A 4 -14.84 2.62 -21.62
CA ASP A 4 -15.04 1.47 -20.75
C ASP A 4 -14.36 0.19 -21.28
N ASP A 5 -14.47 -0.10 -22.57
CA ASP A 5 -13.82 -1.27 -23.19
C ASP A 5 -12.29 -1.15 -23.17
N PHE A 6 -11.76 0.07 -23.30
CA PHE A 6 -10.31 0.33 -23.30
C PHE A 6 -9.71 0.12 -21.91
N GLY A 7 -10.34 0.65 -20.85
CA GLY A 7 -9.88 0.48 -19.48
C GLY A 7 -9.92 -0.98 -19.01
N LEU A 8 -10.97 -1.72 -19.37
CA LEU A 8 -11.09 -3.15 -19.09
C LEU A 8 -10.02 -3.98 -19.82
N SER A 9 -9.68 -3.63 -21.07
CA SER A 9 -8.64 -4.32 -21.82
C SER A 9 -7.23 -4.13 -21.23
N ILE A 10 -6.92 -2.93 -20.71
CA ILE A 10 -5.65 -2.68 -20.01
C ILE A 10 -5.61 -3.45 -18.69
N LEU A 11 -6.69 -3.38 -17.89
CA LEU A 11 -6.79 -4.13 -16.64
C LEU A 11 -6.64 -5.64 -16.87
N ALA A 12 -7.31 -6.17 -17.91
CA ALA A 12 -7.23 -7.57 -18.29
C ALA A 12 -5.82 -7.96 -18.77
N GLY A 13 -5.15 -7.09 -19.52
CA GLY A 13 -3.76 -7.30 -19.96
C GLY A 13 -2.77 -7.35 -18.79
N LEU A 14 -2.90 -6.41 -17.84
CA LEU A 14 -2.09 -6.39 -16.61
C LEU A 14 -2.35 -7.64 -15.74
N LEU A 15 -3.61 -8.08 -15.65
CA LEU A 15 -3.98 -9.32 -14.95
C LEU A 15 -3.43 -10.57 -15.66
N ALA A 16 -3.57 -10.66 -16.99
CA ALA A 16 -3.17 -11.82 -17.78
C ALA A 16 -1.65 -12.02 -17.79
N ASN A 17 -0.87 -10.95 -17.94
CA ASN A 17 0.59 -11.02 -17.94
C ASN A 17 1.19 -11.39 -16.58
N ARG A 18 0.40 -11.33 -15.49
CA ARG A 18 0.87 -11.57 -14.12
C ARG A 18 0.24 -12.81 -13.47
N LEU A 19 -0.67 -13.49 -14.15
CA LEU A 19 -1.35 -14.71 -13.67
C LEU A 19 -0.68 -16.03 -14.13
N ASP A 20 0.54 -15.99 -14.67
CA ASP A 20 1.33 -17.20 -15.00
C ASP A 20 1.88 -17.85 -13.71
N PHE A 21 0.98 -18.22 -12.80
CA PHE A 21 1.28 -19.00 -11.60
C PHE A 21 1.27 -20.48 -11.97
N SER A 22 2.48 -21.01 -12.11
CA SER A 22 2.90 -22.38 -11.78
C SER A 22 1.81 -23.46 -11.80
N LYS A 23 1.78 -24.23 -12.88
CA LYS A 23 1.12 -25.56 -12.92
C LYS A 23 1.52 -26.38 -11.68
N PRO A 24 0.57 -26.94 -10.91
CA PRO A 24 0.93 -27.93 -9.90
C PRO A 24 1.31 -29.22 -10.62
N LYS A 25 2.57 -29.66 -10.48
CA LYS A 25 2.94 -31.05 -10.77
C LYS A 25 2.44 -31.93 -9.63
N GLY A 26 1.54 -32.86 -9.94
CA GLY A 26 0.99 -33.80 -8.99
C GLY A 26 1.94 -34.92 -8.58
N THR A 27 1.69 -35.39 -7.35
CA THR A 27 1.73 -36.78 -6.85
C THR A 27 3.08 -37.41 -6.49
N SER A 28 3.27 -37.68 -5.19
CA SER A 28 3.17 -39.05 -4.63
C SER A 28 3.18 -39.05 -3.11
N ALA A 29 2.36 -39.92 -2.53
CA ALA A 29 2.21 -40.18 -1.10
C ALA A 29 3.35 -41.06 -0.57
N GLN A 30 3.70 -40.91 0.71
CA GLN A 30 4.13 -42.04 1.56
C GLN A 30 4.03 -41.73 3.08
N MET A 31 3.92 -42.81 3.85
CA MET A 31 3.33 -42.97 5.20
C MET A 31 4.17 -42.47 6.39
N ASN A 32 3.41 -42.12 7.44
CA ASN A 32 3.59 -42.31 8.89
C ASN A 32 4.94 -42.04 9.58
N GLU A 33 4.93 -41.12 10.55
CA GLU A 33 5.49 -41.37 11.89
C GLU A 33 4.80 -40.48 12.94
N VAL A 34 4.51 -41.06 14.11
CA VAL A 34 3.84 -40.42 15.26
C VAL A 34 4.90 -39.71 16.10
N ILE A 35 4.75 -38.40 16.31
CA ILE A 35 5.60 -37.60 17.22
C ILE A 35 4.71 -37.07 18.36
N PRO A 36 5.15 -37.04 19.63
CA PRO A 36 4.30 -36.68 20.76
C PRO A 36 3.88 -35.21 20.72
N ASP A 37 2.68 -34.92 21.24
CA ASP A 37 2.17 -33.57 21.49
C ASP A 37 3.17 -32.74 22.30
N VAL A 38 3.96 -31.91 21.61
CA VAL A 38 4.52 -30.70 22.18
C VAL A 38 3.48 -29.63 21.90
N ILE A 39 2.75 -29.24 22.94
CA ILE A 39 1.88 -28.07 22.91
C ILE A 39 2.82 -26.86 22.78
N GLU A 40 3.11 -26.45 21.56
CA GLU A 40 3.70 -25.15 21.28
C GLU A 40 2.63 -24.10 21.59
N GLU A 41 2.90 -23.23 22.58
CA GLU A 41 2.10 -22.01 22.74
C GLU A 41 2.16 -21.24 21.41
N PRO A 42 1.03 -20.78 20.85
CA PRO A 42 1.05 -20.07 19.58
C PRO A 42 1.89 -18.80 19.77
N ASP A 43 3.04 -18.81 19.13
CA ASP A 43 3.95 -17.68 19.05
C ASP A 43 3.13 -16.46 18.60
N LYS A 44 3.27 -15.31 19.28
CA LYS A 44 2.51 -14.09 18.92
C LYS A 44 2.78 -13.63 17.48
N PHE A 45 3.83 -14.15 16.85
CA PHE A 45 4.16 -13.98 15.43
C PHE A 45 3.35 -14.86 14.47
N SER A 46 2.60 -15.86 14.95
CA SER A 46 1.83 -16.81 14.12
C SER A 46 0.39 -16.38 13.81
N LEU A 47 -0.12 -15.31 14.46
CA LEU A 47 -1.50 -14.85 14.25
C LEU A 47 -1.70 -14.13 12.90
N SER A 48 -0.66 -13.55 12.31
CA SER A 48 -0.72 -12.97 10.96
C SER A 48 -0.43 -13.99 9.85
N ALA A 49 0.26 -15.09 10.18
CA ALA A 49 0.67 -16.11 9.21
C ALA A 49 -0.51 -16.92 8.63
N ASN A 50 -1.69 -16.84 9.24
CA ASN A 50 -2.84 -17.68 8.90
C ASN A 50 -4.07 -16.92 8.38
N LEU A 51 -3.98 -15.59 8.20
CA LEU A 51 -5.10 -14.84 7.63
C LEU A 51 -5.12 -14.99 6.10
N PRO A 52 -6.25 -15.42 5.51
CA PRO A 52 -6.35 -15.60 4.07
C PRO A 52 -6.23 -14.25 3.35
N LYS A 53 -5.45 -14.25 2.26
CA LYS A 53 -5.35 -13.08 1.38
C LYS A 53 -6.68 -12.86 0.66
N ARG A 54 -7.25 -11.67 0.84
CA ARG A 54 -8.54 -11.24 0.30
C ARG A 54 -8.42 -10.48 -1.02
N PHE A 55 -7.27 -9.86 -1.27
CA PHE A 55 -6.99 -9.12 -2.50
C PHE A 55 -5.50 -9.12 -2.83
N LYS A 56 -5.15 -8.83 -4.10
CA LYS A 56 -3.75 -8.64 -4.50
C LYS A 56 -3.28 -7.20 -4.27
N THR A 57 -2.00 -7.06 -3.97
CA THR A 57 -1.31 -5.78 -3.90
C THR A 57 -0.53 -5.52 -5.19
N PHE A 58 -0.14 -4.27 -5.40
CA PHE A 58 0.48 -3.77 -6.62
C PHE A 58 1.82 -3.12 -6.31
N ASP A 59 2.69 -3.03 -7.31
CA ASP A 59 3.96 -2.33 -7.18
C ASP A 59 3.84 -0.90 -7.67
N VAL A 60 4.21 0.07 -6.82
CA VAL A 60 4.05 1.50 -7.15
C VAL A 60 4.86 1.91 -8.38
N TRP A 61 5.99 1.24 -8.65
CA TRP A 61 6.85 1.60 -9.77
C TRP A 61 6.39 1.01 -11.09
N SER A 62 5.86 -0.22 -11.11
CA SER A 62 5.42 -0.84 -12.36
C SER A 62 3.95 -0.60 -12.69
N ASP A 63 3.11 -0.34 -11.69
CA ASP A 63 1.66 -0.43 -11.87
C ASP A 63 0.94 0.92 -11.70
N LEU A 64 1.54 1.93 -11.05
CA LEU A 64 0.83 3.18 -10.72
C LEU A 64 0.38 3.95 -11.96
N ASP A 65 1.28 4.22 -12.91
CA ASP A 65 0.97 4.95 -14.15
C ASP A 65 -0.15 4.29 -14.97
N GLU A 66 -0.14 2.96 -15.06
CA GLU A 66 -1.20 2.23 -15.78
C GLU A 66 -2.55 2.32 -15.06
N LEU A 67 -2.54 2.24 -13.72
CA LEU A 67 -3.76 2.36 -12.92
C LEU A 67 -4.35 3.78 -12.95
N LEU A 68 -3.51 4.82 -12.93
CA LEU A 68 -3.99 6.20 -12.99
C LEU A 68 -4.71 6.52 -14.30
N LYS A 69 -4.34 5.86 -15.40
CA LYS A 69 -5.01 6.02 -16.72
C LYS A 69 -6.44 5.46 -16.77
N VAL A 70 -6.79 4.54 -15.87
CA VAL A 70 -8.06 3.81 -15.93
C VAL A 70 -8.98 4.11 -14.74
N VAL A 71 -8.43 4.58 -13.61
CA VAL A 71 -9.19 4.93 -12.41
C VAL A 71 -9.87 6.29 -12.60
N LYS A 72 -11.18 6.34 -12.38
CA LYS A 72 -11.97 7.58 -12.49
C LYS A 72 -11.80 8.44 -11.24
N GLU A 73 -11.46 9.71 -11.42
CA GLU A 73 -11.20 10.67 -10.32
C GLU A 73 -10.32 10.04 -9.23
N PRO A 74 -9.05 9.72 -9.57
CA PRO A 74 -8.16 9.05 -8.66
C PRO A 74 -7.84 9.93 -7.46
N LYS A 75 -7.77 9.32 -6.27
CA LYS A 75 -7.22 9.92 -5.05
C LYS A 75 -6.21 8.96 -4.43
N ILE A 76 -5.09 9.51 -3.95
CA ILE A 76 -4.10 8.75 -3.19
C ILE A 76 -4.27 8.99 -1.69
N SER A 77 -4.26 7.92 -0.92
CA SER A 77 -4.10 7.93 0.53
C SER A 77 -2.74 7.37 0.89
N VAL A 78 -1.90 8.19 1.53
CA VAL A 78 -0.58 7.82 2.04
C VAL A 78 -0.74 7.41 3.50
N LEU A 79 -0.31 6.21 3.84
CA LEU A 79 -0.47 5.65 5.18
C LEU A 79 0.89 5.56 5.85
N ILE A 80 1.13 6.40 6.87
CA ILE A 80 2.36 6.44 7.66
C ILE A 80 2.14 5.66 8.95
N GLU A 81 3.08 4.78 9.27
CA GLU A 81 3.04 4.01 10.50
C GLU A 81 3.13 4.93 11.73
N GLU A 82 2.28 4.70 12.72
CA GLU A 82 2.39 5.36 14.02
C GLU A 82 3.74 5.02 14.69
N GLN A 83 4.11 3.74 14.66
CA GLN A 83 5.37 3.21 15.18
C GLN A 83 6.15 2.55 14.04
N PRO A 84 7.47 2.81 13.92
CA PRO A 84 8.23 2.30 12.79
C PRO A 84 8.36 0.77 12.86
N SER A 85 8.05 0.08 11.77
CA SER A 85 8.32 -1.36 11.64
C SER A 85 9.79 -1.67 11.34
N THR A 86 10.56 -0.66 10.92
CA THR A 86 11.98 -0.76 10.61
C THR A 86 12.77 0.38 11.27
N TYR A 87 13.97 0.69 10.78
CA TYR A 87 14.70 1.89 11.23
C TYR A 87 13.99 3.20 10.83
N TYR A 88 13.15 3.19 9.79
CA TYR A 88 12.32 4.32 9.35
C TYR A 88 10.85 3.91 9.30
N ARG A 89 9.94 4.89 9.41
CA ARG A 89 8.53 4.72 9.05
C ARG A 89 8.39 4.69 7.54
N LEU A 90 7.87 3.58 7.03
CA LEU A 90 7.67 3.40 5.61
C LEU A 90 6.19 3.64 5.29
N PRO A 91 5.87 4.45 4.26
CA PRO A 91 4.49 4.64 3.88
C PRO A 91 4.01 3.55 2.90
N SER A 92 2.73 3.19 3.00
CA SER A 92 1.97 2.54 1.91
C SER A 92 1.12 3.57 1.19
N LEU A 93 0.74 3.27 -0.06
CA LEU A 93 -0.23 4.06 -0.80
C LEU A 93 -1.50 3.26 -1.07
N VAL A 94 -2.63 3.94 -1.08
CA VAL A 94 -3.89 3.41 -1.60
C VAL A 94 -4.42 4.38 -2.65
N LEU A 95 -4.59 3.89 -3.87
CA LEU A 95 -5.32 4.58 -4.93
C LEU A 95 -6.80 4.22 -4.79
N GLU A 96 -7.69 5.21 -4.80
CA GLU A 96 -9.14 5.03 -4.74
C GLU A 96 -9.81 5.86 -5.83
N SER A 97 -10.81 5.30 -6.52
CA SER A 97 -11.72 6.06 -7.37
C SER A 97 -12.74 6.80 -6.51
N GLN A 98 -12.83 8.12 -6.65
CA GLN A 98 -13.87 8.90 -5.97
C GLN A 98 -15.28 8.65 -6.54
N ILE A 99 -15.38 8.02 -7.71
CA ILE A 99 -16.66 7.74 -8.39
C ILE A 99 -17.14 6.31 -8.12
N THR A 100 -16.28 5.30 -8.29
CA THR A 100 -16.68 3.89 -8.19
C THR A 100 -16.39 3.29 -6.82
N GLY A 101 -15.50 3.89 -6.04
CA GLY A 101 -14.99 3.32 -4.79
C GLY A 101 -14.06 2.13 -5.00
N GLU A 102 -13.62 1.85 -6.23
CA GLU A 102 -12.56 0.87 -6.51
C GLU A 102 -11.24 1.34 -5.89
N TRP A 103 -10.43 0.40 -5.39
CA TRP A 103 -9.20 0.73 -4.69
C TRP A 103 -8.07 -0.27 -4.97
N TYR A 104 -6.83 0.24 -4.91
CA TYR A 104 -5.61 -0.49 -5.22
C TYR A 104 -4.54 -0.15 -4.19
N VAL A 105 -3.91 -1.17 -3.61
CA VAL A 105 -2.94 -1.02 -2.52
C VAL A 105 -1.53 -1.24 -3.03
N PHE A 106 -0.66 -0.30 -2.71
CA PHE A 106 0.79 -0.36 -2.93
C PHE A 106 1.48 -0.44 -1.57
N PRO A 107 2.06 -1.60 -1.22
CA PRO A 107 2.60 -1.84 0.12
C PRO A 107 3.90 -1.07 0.36
N ARG A 108 4.30 -1.01 1.64
CA ARG A 108 5.57 -0.41 2.08
C ARG A 108 6.80 -0.97 1.37
N GLY A 109 7.89 -0.21 1.46
CA GLY A 109 9.24 -0.67 1.10
C GLY A 109 9.90 0.10 -0.05
N ARG A 110 9.15 0.92 -0.78
CA ARG A 110 9.69 1.71 -1.91
C ARG A 110 10.02 3.15 -1.54
N MET A 111 9.40 3.69 -0.50
CA MET A 111 9.52 5.10 -0.12
C MET A 111 9.85 5.25 1.36
N SER A 112 10.35 6.41 1.73
CA SER A 112 10.53 6.86 3.12
C SER A 112 10.33 8.37 3.17
N PHE A 113 9.73 8.89 4.24
CA PHE A 113 9.73 10.33 4.54
C PHE A 113 10.78 10.70 5.59
N GLU A 114 11.64 9.76 5.95
CA GLU A 114 12.74 9.94 6.88
C GLU A 114 14.07 9.66 6.19
N GLY A 115 15.10 10.40 6.61
CA GLY A 115 16.46 10.25 6.13
C GLY A 115 16.69 10.87 4.75
N ASN A 116 17.94 10.74 4.28
CA ASN A 116 18.41 11.36 3.04
C ASN A 116 18.77 10.32 1.96
N GLY A 117 18.22 9.10 2.07
CA GLY A 117 18.56 7.96 1.20
C GLY A 117 17.66 7.84 -0.04
N GLY A 118 17.68 6.66 -0.67
CA GLY A 118 16.87 6.39 -1.87
C GLY A 118 15.35 6.43 -1.60
N GLY A 119 14.90 6.18 -0.37
CA GLY A 119 13.47 6.20 -0.02
C GLY A 119 12.82 7.57 -0.23
N ILE A 120 13.49 8.66 0.13
CA ILE A 120 12.94 10.01 -0.07
C ILE A 120 13.01 10.44 -1.55
N GLN A 121 14.05 10.02 -2.27
CA GLN A 121 14.15 10.27 -3.73
C GLN A 121 13.03 9.54 -4.49
N ASN A 122 12.75 8.29 -4.10
CA ASN A 122 11.63 7.53 -4.66
C ASN A 122 10.30 8.22 -4.36
N ALA A 123 10.11 8.74 -3.14
CA ALA A 123 8.93 9.51 -2.80
C ALA A 123 8.80 10.77 -3.67
N GLU A 124 9.88 11.51 -3.90
CA GLU A 124 9.87 12.69 -4.78
C GLU A 124 9.42 12.36 -6.20
N VAL A 125 9.92 11.26 -6.79
CA VAL A 125 9.50 10.84 -8.13
C VAL A 125 8.00 10.53 -8.18
N ILE A 126 7.51 9.71 -7.25
CA ILE A 126 6.10 9.33 -7.21
C ILE A 126 5.20 10.56 -6.99
N PHE A 127 5.53 11.43 -6.04
CA PHE A 127 4.70 12.60 -5.76
C PHE A 127 4.76 13.65 -6.87
N ASN A 128 5.87 13.77 -7.61
CA ASN A 128 5.93 14.62 -8.80
C ASN A 128 5.00 14.08 -9.90
N GLN A 129 4.99 12.77 -10.14
CA GLN A 129 4.03 12.16 -11.06
C GLN A 129 2.58 12.46 -10.63
N LEU A 130 2.24 12.26 -9.35
CA LEU A 130 0.90 12.55 -8.84
C LEU A 130 0.51 14.03 -9.00
N LYS A 131 1.48 14.95 -8.86
CA LYS A 131 1.27 16.39 -9.11
C LYS A 131 1.01 16.67 -10.60
N GLU A 132 1.82 16.11 -11.50
CA GLU A 132 1.66 16.26 -12.94
C GLU A 132 0.29 15.75 -13.42
N GLU A 133 -0.19 14.66 -12.80
CA GLU A 133 -1.50 14.07 -13.08
C GLU A 133 -2.66 14.72 -12.28
N ASN A 134 -2.38 15.74 -11.46
CA ASN A 134 -3.35 16.43 -10.59
C ASN A 134 -4.15 15.49 -9.66
N VAL A 135 -3.50 14.43 -9.18
CA VAL A 135 -4.13 13.42 -8.31
C VAL A 135 -4.10 13.89 -6.86
N PRO A 136 -5.24 14.15 -6.20
CA PRO A 136 -5.27 14.58 -4.81
C PRO A 136 -4.61 13.57 -3.87
N VAL A 137 -3.81 14.05 -2.93
CA VAL A 137 -3.12 13.23 -1.94
C VAL A 137 -3.58 13.57 -0.53
N GLY A 138 -4.05 12.57 0.21
CA GLY A 138 -4.30 12.66 1.66
C GLY A 138 -3.27 11.84 2.43
N VAL A 139 -2.83 12.35 3.58
CA VAL A 139 -1.84 11.66 4.43
C VAL A 139 -2.46 11.31 5.77
N TRP A 140 -2.22 10.08 6.21
CA TRP A 140 -2.85 9.46 7.36
C TRP A 140 -1.84 8.71 8.21
N VAL A 141 -2.17 8.54 9.48
CA VAL A 141 -1.44 7.73 10.44
C VAL A 141 -2.23 6.49 10.76
N ILE A 142 -1.54 5.35 10.82
CA ILE A 142 -2.13 4.03 10.99
C ILE A 142 -1.30 3.20 11.98
N ASP A 143 -2.00 2.37 12.76
CA ASP A 143 -1.37 1.33 13.57
C ASP A 143 -0.58 0.35 12.69
N GLN A 144 0.60 -0.05 13.16
CA GLN A 144 1.51 -0.91 12.40
C GLN A 144 0.86 -2.25 12.05
N ALA A 145 0.19 -2.91 13.00
CA ALA A 145 -0.41 -4.22 12.76
C ALA A 145 -1.60 -4.14 11.78
N LEU A 146 -2.32 -3.01 11.79
CA LEU A 146 -3.37 -2.75 10.81
C LEU A 146 -2.79 -2.52 9.40
N LEU A 147 -1.68 -1.80 9.29
CA LEU A 147 -0.98 -1.61 8.02
C LEU A 147 -0.38 -2.91 7.47
N ASP A 148 0.19 -3.75 8.34
CA ASP A 148 0.68 -5.08 7.97
C ASP A 148 -0.43 -5.94 7.33
N ARG A 149 -1.65 -5.90 7.90
CA ARG A 149 -2.79 -6.63 7.32
C ARG A 149 -3.22 -6.07 5.97
N LEU A 150 -3.19 -4.75 5.78
CA LEU A 150 -3.50 -4.14 4.47
C LEU A 150 -2.45 -4.55 3.42
N ASP A 151 -1.16 -4.41 3.74
CA ASP A 151 -0.05 -4.71 2.82
C ASP A 151 0.00 -6.19 2.41
N ASN A 152 -0.38 -7.09 3.32
CA ASN A 152 -0.45 -8.52 3.04
C ASN A 152 -1.73 -8.93 2.31
N GLY A 153 -2.63 -7.99 2.02
CA GLY A 153 -3.89 -8.26 1.35
C GLY A 153 -4.95 -8.90 2.25
N GLN A 154 -4.81 -8.82 3.56
CA GLN A 154 -5.64 -9.52 4.56
C GLN A 154 -6.80 -8.67 5.08
N GLU A 155 -6.64 -7.34 5.15
CA GLU A 155 -7.70 -6.41 5.57
C GLU A 155 -7.97 -5.37 4.48
N CYS A 156 -9.25 -5.16 4.14
CA CYS A 156 -9.63 -4.35 2.99
C CYS A 156 -9.59 -2.85 3.31
N TRP A 157 -9.24 -2.03 2.31
CA TRP A 157 -9.17 -0.57 2.46
C TRP A 157 -10.41 0.08 3.10
N PRO A 158 -11.67 -0.29 2.76
CA PRO A 158 -12.84 0.30 3.40
C PRO A 158 -12.89 0.09 4.92
N THR A 159 -12.41 -1.05 5.42
CA THR A 159 -12.31 -1.31 6.88
C THR A 159 -11.20 -0.45 7.50
N ILE A 160 -10.06 -0.36 6.81
CA ILE A 160 -8.89 0.39 7.27
C ILE A 160 -9.18 1.88 7.35
N ARG A 161 -9.84 2.44 6.32
CA ARG A 161 -10.14 3.87 6.20
C ARG A 161 -10.93 4.44 7.37
N LEU A 162 -11.70 3.61 8.08
CA LEU A 162 -12.46 4.01 9.26
C LEU A 162 -11.62 4.08 10.55
N GLN A 163 -10.40 3.56 10.53
CA GLN A 163 -9.52 3.41 11.70
C GLN A 163 -8.27 4.28 11.65
N ILE A 164 -8.01 4.97 10.54
CA ILE A 164 -6.85 5.83 10.37
C ILE A 164 -7.11 7.26 10.85
N VAL A 165 -6.05 7.93 11.29
CA VAL A 165 -6.11 9.31 11.80
C VAL A 165 -5.49 10.26 10.76
N PRO A 166 -6.11 11.41 10.44
CA PRO A 166 -5.46 12.41 9.59
C PRO A 166 -4.08 12.79 10.12
N PHE A 167 -3.07 12.89 9.25
CA PHE A 167 -1.68 13.11 9.68
C PHE A 167 -1.48 14.36 10.55
N LEU A 168 -2.15 15.45 10.21
CA LEU A 168 -2.09 16.70 10.99
C LEU A 168 -2.80 16.62 12.35
N ALA A 169 -3.68 15.63 12.54
CA ALA A 169 -4.40 15.40 13.79
C ALA A 169 -3.72 14.33 14.68
N ALA A 170 -2.75 13.59 14.14
CA ALA A 170 -2.09 12.52 14.87
C ALA A 170 -1.15 13.08 15.95
N PRO A 171 -1.29 12.63 17.21
CA PRO A 171 -0.41 13.07 18.28
C PRO A 171 0.93 12.36 18.17
N SER A 172 2.00 13.10 17.89
CA SER A 172 3.36 12.58 18.05
C SER A 172 4.31 13.70 18.47
N SER A 173 5.12 13.38 19.47
CA SER A 173 6.19 14.24 19.97
C SER A 173 7.58 13.66 19.69
N GLU A 174 7.66 12.61 18.86
CA GLU A 174 8.93 11.98 18.53
C GLU A 174 9.75 12.89 17.59
N TYR A 175 11.06 12.96 17.80
CA TYR A 175 11.95 13.81 17.00
C TYR A 175 11.86 13.56 15.48
N PRO A 176 11.81 12.29 14.99
CA PRO A 176 11.65 12.03 13.55
C PRO A 176 10.33 12.55 12.98
N TRP A 177 9.31 12.78 13.81
CA TRP A 177 8.01 13.28 13.35
C TRP A 177 8.10 14.64 12.69
N PHE A 178 8.99 15.52 13.18
CA PHE A 178 9.19 16.85 12.58
C PHE A 178 9.77 16.73 11.17
N GLU A 179 10.68 15.79 10.95
CA GLU A 179 11.25 15.53 9.62
C GLU A 179 10.17 14.99 8.66
N ILE A 180 9.37 14.02 9.13
CA ILE A 180 8.24 13.49 8.35
C ILE A 180 7.27 14.61 8.01
N GLN A 181 6.90 15.47 8.97
CA GLN A 181 6.00 16.60 8.75
C GLN A 181 6.53 17.54 7.66
N ARG A 182 7.80 17.92 7.73
CA ARG A 182 8.44 18.77 6.72
C ARG A 182 8.42 18.11 5.35
N ASN A 183 8.79 16.83 5.26
CA ASN A 183 8.88 16.12 4.00
C ASN A 183 7.50 15.85 3.40
N VAL A 184 6.51 15.48 4.21
CA VAL A 184 5.10 15.39 3.80
C VAL A 184 4.63 16.73 3.25
N ALA A 185 4.81 17.84 3.98
CA ALA A 185 4.41 19.17 3.52
C ALA A 185 5.01 19.49 2.15
N LYS A 186 6.34 19.36 2.00
CA LYS A 186 7.05 19.56 0.71
C LYS A 186 6.47 18.72 -0.44
N LEU A 187 6.18 17.45 -0.16
CA LEU A 187 5.73 16.51 -1.18
C LEU A 187 4.24 16.69 -1.52
N THR A 188 3.40 17.06 -0.55
CA THR A 188 1.94 17.21 -0.75
C THR A 188 1.49 18.63 -1.05
N GLU A 189 2.35 19.63 -0.87
CA GLU A 189 2.09 20.99 -1.35
C GLU A 189 2.01 20.94 -2.88
N PHE A 190 0.78 20.84 -3.37
CA PHE A 190 0.41 21.34 -4.69
C PHE A 190 0.84 22.80 -4.68
N HIS A 191 1.73 23.18 -5.59
CA HIS A 191 2.01 24.58 -5.77
C HIS A 191 0.67 25.23 -6.11
N LEU A 192 0.14 26.01 -5.16
CA LEU A 192 -0.75 27.12 -5.47
C LEU A 192 0.10 28.13 -6.27
N THR A 193 0.47 27.77 -7.50
CA THR A 193 0.73 28.79 -8.50
C THR A 193 -0.62 29.40 -8.76
N ASN A 194 -0.85 30.52 -8.07
CA ASN A 194 -1.93 31.44 -8.32
C ASN A 194 -2.10 31.65 -9.83
N ASP A 195 -3.36 31.62 -10.26
CA ASP A 195 -3.83 32.27 -11.48
C ASP A 195 -3.28 33.71 -11.61
#